data_AF-A0A2V3J1L1-F1
#
_entry.id   AF-A0A2V3J1L1-F1
#
_cell.length_a   1.000
_cell.length_b   1.000
_cell.length_c   1.000
_cell.angle_alpha   90.00
_cell.angle_beta   90.00
_cell.angle_gamma   90.00
#
_symmetry.space_group_name_H-M   'P 1'
#
loop_
_entity.id
_entity.type
_entity.pdbx_description
1 polymer ?
#
loop_
_entity_poly.entity_id
_entity_poly.type
_entity_poly.pdbx_seq_one_letter_code
_entity_poly.pdbx_strand_id
1 'polypeptide(L)'
;MVAPKHVRRSNEIKRLQRQLEELRELREKLAADKETEAQAKADKSPTDGMPTPLSSSSRPAVAPKSDARVDKFLVRKHDEQSRFLSLMNIDSQEYAPRILSIAGTVPGLTTNEFKAKKPLLLNKRPEKGNVIITSLPEGFDGEIMALPGSDVLHACRDPIVILADVGEISAVELPITEDENVALLVERNVTRETFNNKSFYAWDVQGQIKVGWVESEPDPSQAICVGRVVYGMVEIKPELRKTKSCWEEENETYS
;
A
#
# COMPACT_ATOMS: atom_id res chain seq x y z
N MET A 1 -6.21 -53.45 -8.96
CA MET A 1 -7.30 -52.75 -8.26
C MET A 1 -6.96 -51.26 -8.19
N VAL A 2 -7.48 -50.44 -9.11
CA VAL A 2 -7.25 -48.99 -9.13
C VAL A 2 -8.60 -48.28 -9.13
N ALA A 3 -9.07 -47.88 -7.95
CA ALA A 3 -10.04 -46.80 -7.74
C ALA A 3 -10.18 -46.56 -6.22
N PRO A 4 -9.78 -45.38 -5.71
CA PRO A 4 -10.80 -44.55 -5.04
C PRO A 4 -10.61 -43.03 -5.18
N LYS A 5 -9.52 -42.54 -5.79
CA LYS A 5 -9.20 -41.09 -5.78
C LYS A 5 -10.14 -40.24 -6.66
N HIS A 6 -10.67 -40.79 -7.75
CA HIS A 6 -11.56 -40.04 -8.67
C HIS A 6 -12.95 -39.77 -8.10
N VAL A 7 -13.47 -40.67 -7.25
CA VAL A 7 -14.81 -40.53 -6.66
C VAL A 7 -14.85 -39.45 -5.59
N ARG A 8 -13.77 -39.27 -4.81
CA ARG A 8 -13.69 -38.22 -3.78
C ARG A 8 -13.72 -36.80 -4.37
N ARG A 9 -12.98 -36.56 -5.46
CA ARG A 9 -12.98 -35.26 -6.16
C ARG A 9 -14.35 -34.92 -6.75
N SER A 10 -15.10 -35.91 -7.23
CA SER A 10 -16.44 -35.69 -7.80
C SER A 10 -17.46 -35.21 -6.77
N ASN A 11 -17.42 -35.75 -5.55
CA ASN A 11 -18.33 -35.35 -4.48
C ASN A 11 -18.00 -33.95 -3.93
N GLU A 12 -16.72 -33.59 -3.89
CA GLU A 12 -16.26 -32.27 -3.46
C GLU A 12 -16.67 -31.18 -4.45
N ILE A 13 -16.58 -31.45 -5.76
CA ILE A 13 -17.06 -30.55 -6.81
C ILE A 13 -18.57 -30.31 -6.68
N LYS A 14 -19.37 -31.35 -6.46
CA LYS A 14 -20.83 -31.21 -6.25
C LYS A 14 -21.17 -30.38 -5.02
N ARG A 15 -20.38 -30.52 -3.94
CA ARG A 15 -20.56 -29.71 -2.72
C ARG A 15 -20.26 -28.24 -2.98
N LEU A 16 -19.17 -27.93 -3.69
CA LEU A 16 -18.79 -26.56 -4.02
C LEU A 16 -19.79 -25.88 -4.96
N GLN A 17 -20.34 -26.62 -5.93
CA GLN A 17 -21.39 -26.12 -6.82
C GLN A 17 -22.67 -25.74 -6.04
N ARG A 18 -23.06 -26.55 -5.05
CA ARG A 18 -24.21 -26.24 -4.19
C ARG A 18 -23.98 -25.00 -3.34
N GLN A 19 -22.77 -24.83 -2.78
CA GLN A 19 -22.42 -23.64 -1.99
C GLN A 19 -22.40 -22.35 -2.84
N LEU A 20 -21.99 -22.44 -4.11
CA LEU A 20 -22.03 -21.31 -5.04
C LEU A 20 -23.46 -20.86 -5.34
N GLU A 21 -24.39 -21.81 -5.50
CA GLU A 21 -25.80 -21.50 -5.77
C GLU A 21 -26.47 -20.85 -4.54
N GLU A 22 -26.23 -21.39 -3.34
CA GLU A 22 -26.73 -20.81 -2.09
C GLU A 22 -26.22 -19.36 -1.88
N LEU A 23 -24.97 -19.08 -2.25
CA LEU A 23 -24.42 -17.72 -2.18
C LEU A 23 -25.01 -16.76 -3.21
N ARG A 24 -25.42 -17.25 -4.39
CA ARG A 24 -26.10 -16.43 -5.40
C ARG A 24 -27.49 -16.04 -4.93
N GLU A 25 -28.27 -16.99 -4.44
CA GLU A 25 -29.61 -16.72 -3.89
C GLU A 25 -29.55 -15.71 -2.72
N LEU A 26 -28.52 -15.81 -1.87
CA LEU A 26 -28.36 -14.90 -0.73
C LEU A 26 -27.99 -13.48 -1.18
N ARG A 27 -27.19 -13.33 -2.24
CA ARG A 27 -26.90 -12.02 -2.84
C ARG A 27 -28.12 -11.40 -3.50
N GLU A 28 -28.94 -12.19 -4.18
CA GLU A 28 -30.16 -11.72 -4.84
C GLU A 28 -31.20 -11.23 -3.81
N LYS A 29 -31.36 -11.94 -2.69
CA LYS A 29 -32.20 -11.49 -1.57
C LYS A 29 -31.70 -10.18 -0.96
N LEU A 30 -30.39 -10.05 -0.74
CA LEU A 30 -29.81 -8.81 -0.21
C LEU A 30 -29.93 -7.62 -1.18
N ALA A 31 -29.97 -7.88 -2.49
CA ALA A 31 -30.20 -6.83 -3.49
C ALA A 31 -31.66 -6.35 -3.46
N ALA A 32 -32.62 -7.27 -3.38
CA ALA A 32 -34.04 -6.96 -3.26
C ALA A 32 -34.38 -6.19 -1.97
N ASP A 33 -33.75 -6.56 -0.85
CA ASP A 33 -33.90 -5.86 0.43
C ASP A 33 -33.32 -4.43 0.39
N LYS A 34 -32.25 -4.20 -0.38
CA LYS A 34 -31.68 -2.85 -0.56
C LYS A 34 -32.53 -1.95 -1.46
N GLU A 35 -33.14 -2.49 -2.51
CA GLU A 35 -34.03 -1.69 -3.37
C GLU A 35 -35.29 -1.25 -2.63
N THR A 36 -35.86 -2.11 -1.78
CA THR A 36 -37.01 -1.77 -0.94
C THR A 36 -36.68 -0.73 0.14
N GLU A 37 -35.48 -0.77 0.73
CA GLU A 37 -35.04 0.26 1.69
C GLU A 37 -34.74 1.61 1.03
N ALA A 38 -34.26 1.61 -0.23
CA ALA A 38 -34.01 2.82 -0.99
C ALA A 38 -35.32 3.54 -1.39
N GLN A 39 -36.38 2.80 -1.75
CA GLN A 39 -37.70 3.37 -2.02
C GLN A 39 -38.36 3.95 -0.76
N ALA A 40 -38.18 3.33 0.41
CA ALA A 40 -38.72 3.85 1.67
C ALA A 40 -38.08 5.17 2.16
N LYS A 41 -36.87 5.51 1.69
CA LYS A 41 -36.18 6.77 2.03
C LYS A 41 -36.49 7.94 1.07
N ALA A 42 -37.07 7.67 -0.11
CA ALA A 42 -37.41 8.71 -1.09
C ALA A 42 -38.70 9.48 -0.74
N ASP A 43 -39.57 8.94 0.11
CA ASP A 43 -40.89 9.53 0.47
C ASP A 43 -40.87 10.51 1.67
N LYS A 44 -39.69 10.94 2.13
CA LYS A 44 -39.58 11.95 3.22
C LYS A 44 -38.76 13.16 2.79
N SER A 45 -39.36 14.03 1.98
CA SER A 45 -38.89 15.39 1.75
C SER A 45 -39.45 16.34 2.83
N PRO A 46 -38.62 17.08 3.59
CA PRO A 46 -39.08 18.19 4.41
C PRO A 46 -39.03 19.49 3.58
N THR A 47 -40.17 20.15 3.51
CA THR A 47 -40.41 21.45 2.88
C THR A 47 -39.71 22.60 3.61
N ASP A 48 -39.31 23.58 2.81
CA ASP A 48 -38.61 24.83 3.11
C ASP A 48 -39.12 25.64 4.30
N GLY A 49 -38.18 26.22 5.04
CA GLY A 49 -38.38 27.32 5.96
C GLY A 49 -37.15 28.22 6.03
N MET A 50 -37.04 29.18 5.10
CA MET A 50 -36.07 30.27 5.17
C MET A 50 -36.49 31.32 6.23
N PRO A 51 -35.62 31.72 7.17
CA PRO A 51 -35.80 32.96 7.92
C PRO A 51 -35.04 34.13 7.26
N THR A 52 -35.74 35.26 7.17
CA THR A 52 -35.29 36.58 6.69
C THR A 52 -34.18 37.18 7.56
N PRO A 53 -33.18 37.91 7.01
CA PRO A 53 -32.19 38.59 7.82
C PRO A 53 -32.65 40.01 8.19
N LEU A 54 -32.77 40.27 9.49
CA LEU A 54 -32.75 41.58 10.14
C LEU A 54 -31.77 41.42 11.32
N SER A 55 -30.99 42.37 11.80
CA SER A 55 -30.66 43.75 11.46
C SER A 55 -29.42 44.05 12.32
N SER A 56 -28.60 44.99 11.88
CA SER A 56 -27.41 45.49 12.56
C SER A 56 -27.66 45.98 14.00
N SER A 57 -26.73 45.68 14.92
CA SER A 57 -25.93 46.68 15.65
C SER A 57 -25.51 46.22 17.06
N SER A 58 -24.34 46.73 17.45
CA SER A 58 -23.72 46.78 18.79
C SER A 58 -22.74 45.66 19.21
N ARG A 59 -21.47 46.05 19.25
CA ARG A 59 -20.38 45.54 20.09
C ARG A 59 -19.93 46.70 21.00
N PRO A 60 -19.14 46.48 22.07
CA PRO A 60 -19.28 45.46 23.11
C PRO A 60 -19.11 46.08 24.53
N ALA A 61 -19.64 45.44 25.58
CA ALA A 61 -19.24 45.74 26.96
C ALA A 61 -18.49 44.53 27.54
N VAL A 62 -17.17 44.66 27.65
CA VAL A 62 -16.26 43.68 28.25
C VAL A 62 -16.27 43.84 29.77
N ALA A 63 -16.68 42.80 30.49
CA ALA A 63 -16.33 42.60 31.88
C ALA A 63 -15.58 41.27 31.99
N PRO A 64 -14.31 41.23 32.42
CA PRO A 64 -13.60 39.97 32.61
C PRO A 64 -14.00 39.40 33.96
N LYS A 65 -14.96 38.47 33.98
CA LYS A 65 -15.08 37.54 35.12
C LYS A 65 -14.11 36.39 34.88
N SER A 66 -12.98 36.48 35.58
CA SER A 66 -11.98 35.44 35.72
C SER A 66 -12.55 34.26 36.50
N ASP A 67 -13.25 33.37 35.79
CA ASP A 67 -13.42 31.98 36.18
C ASP A 67 -13.07 31.12 34.96
N ALA A 68 -11.77 31.13 34.62
CA ALA A 68 -11.23 30.23 33.63
C ALA A 68 -11.18 28.81 34.22
N ARG A 69 -12.36 28.19 34.39
CA ARG A 69 -12.44 26.73 34.50
C ARG A 69 -12.02 26.17 33.15
N VAL A 70 -10.82 25.61 33.10
CA VAL A 70 -10.26 24.90 31.93
C VAL A 70 -11.15 23.71 31.53
N ASP A 71 -12.12 23.32 32.37
CA ASP A 71 -13.03 22.21 32.15
C ASP A 71 -14.18 22.48 31.16
N LYS A 72 -14.34 23.71 30.64
CA LYS A 72 -15.39 24.04 29.68
C LYS A 72 -14.83 24.61 28.38
N PHE A 73 -14.76 23.75 27.36
CA PHE A 73 -14.45 24.18 26.01
C PHE A 73 -15.53 25.12 25.47
N LEU A 74 -15.10 26.28 24.95
CA LEU A 74 -15.97 27.24 24.28
C LEU A 74 -16.39 26.68 22.92
N VAL A 75 -17.59 26.12 22.84
CA VAL A 75 -18.21 25.74 21.56
C VAL A 75 -18.88 26.99 20.99
N ARG A 76 -18.40 27.44 19.82
CA ARG A 76 -18.95 28.62 19.10
C ARG A 76 -19.22 28.26 17.64
N LYS A 77 -20.17 28.95 17.01
CA LYS A 77 -20.57 28.68 15.62
C LYS A 77 -19.54 29.20 14.61
N HIS A 78 -19.64 28.72 13.36
CA HIS A 78 -19.00 29.37 12.22
C HIS A 78 -19.41 30.85 12.23
N ASP A 79 -18.43 31.75 12.15
CA ASP A 79 -18.58 33.23 12.13
C ASP A 79 -18.53 33.99 13.48
N GLU A 80 -18.44 33.31 14.63
CA GLU A 80 -18.37 33.96 15.97
C GLU A 80 -16.93 34.16 16.52
N GLN A 81 -15.95 34.46 15.64
CA GLN A 81 -14.51 34.46 15.96
C GLN A 81 -14.01 33.12 16.55
N SER A 82 -14.69 32.04 16.21
CA SER A 82 -14.33 30.68 16.57
C SER A 82 -13.01 30.29 15.91
N ARG A 83 -12.19 29.51 16.63
CA ARG A 83 -10.99 28.90 16.07
C ARG A 83 -11.33 27.47 15.66
N PHE A 84 -10.99 27.11 14.43
CA PHE A 84 -11.28 25.79 13.88
C PHE A 84 -10.01 24.98 13.78
N LEU A 85 -10.11 23.69 14.08
CA LEU A 85 -9.06 22.74 13.78
C LEU A 85 -9.07 22.50 12.28
N SER A 86 -7.92 22.70 11.63
CA SER A 86 -7.75 22.31 10.23
C SER A 86 -7.81 20.78 10.15
N LEU A 87 -8.80 20.27 9.40
CA LEU A 87 -8.95 18.85 9.14
C LEU A 87 -8.61 18.57 7.68
N MET A 88 -7.92 17.47 7.45
CA MET A 88 -7.68 16.92 6.12
C MET A 88 -8.44 15.60 6.02
N ASN A 89 -9.20 15.43 4.94
CA ASN A 89 -9.87 14.15 4.67
C ASN A 89 -8.86 13.19 4.05
N ILE A 90 -8.93 11.92 4.48
CA ILE A 90 -8.21 10.82 3.86
C ILE A 90 -9.15 10.17 2.87
N ASP A 91 -8.71 9.97 1.64
CA ASP A 91 -9.53 9.29 0.65
C ASP A 91 -9.70 7.81 1.02
N SER A 92 -10.96 7.38 1.12
CA SER A 92 -11.35 5.99 1.35
C SER A 92 -10.83 4.99 0.33
N GLN A 93 -10.42 5.45 -0.86
CA GLN A 93 -9.96 4.61 -1.97
C GLN A 93 -8.43 4.58 -2.11
N GLU A 94 -7.72 5.45 -1.40
CA GLU A 94 -6.27 5.55 -1.44
C GLU A 94 -5.63 4.71 -0.34
N TYR A 95 -4.48 4.09 -0.66
CA TYR A 95 -3.63 3.49 0.36
C TYR A 95 -2.78 4.56 1.01
N ALA A 96 -2.70 4.52 2.33
CA ALA A 96 -1.73 5.33 3.05
C ALA A 96 -0.28 4.92 2.68
N PRO A 97 0.67 5.88 2.70
CA PRO A 97 2.09 5.58 2.51
C PRO A 97 2.60 4.51 3.47
N ARG A 98 3.57 3.71 3.01
CA ARG A 98 4.16 2.61 3.78
C ARG A 98 5.60 2.94 4.16
N ILE A 99 5.94 2.78 5.44
CA ILE A 99 7.31 2.93 5.92
C ILE A 99 8.00 1.56 5.85
N LEU A 100 9.14 1.50 5.19
CA LEU A 100 9.90 0.28 4.89
C LEU A 100 11.32 0.38 5.44
N SER A 101 11.89 -0.77 5.80
CA SER A 101 13.31 -0.89 6.13
C SER A 101 14.15 -0.84 4.86
N ILE A 102 15.29 -0.17 4.91
CA ILE A 102 16.36 -0.31 3.91
C ILE A 102 17.31 -1.42 4.37
N ALA A 103 17.52 -2.42 3.52
CA ALA A 103 18.44 -3.53 3.77
C ALA A 103 19.91 -3.07 3.72
N GLY A 104 20.22 -2.18 2.78
CA GLY A 104 21.53 -1.62 2.52
C GLY A 104 21.70 -1.28 1.04
N THR A 105 22.95 -1.10 0.62
CA THR A 105 23.31 -0.64 -0.73
C THR A 105 24.10 -1.70 -1.49
N VAL A 106 23.80 -1.88 -2.77
CA VAL A 106 24.56 -2.69 -3.72
C VAL A 106 25.44 -1.76 -4.57
N PRO A 107 26.75 -2.06 -4.73
CA PRO A 107 27.42 -3.27 -4.30
C PRO A 107 27.84 -3.20 -2.81
N GLY A 108 27.99 -4.36 -2.16
CA GLY A 108 28.49 -4.47 -0.78
C GLY A 108 27.48 -5.01 0.23
N LEU A 109 26.18 -5.05 -0.11
CA LEU A 109 25.16 -5.68 0.71
C LEU A 109 25.36 -7.21 0.77
N THR A 110 25.61 -7.75 1.97
CA THR A 110 25.72 -9.19 2.18
C THR A 110 24.37 -9.86 2.34
N THR A 111 24.31 -11.16 2.04
CA THR A 111 23.11 -11.98 2.26
C THR A 111 22.67 -12.00 3.71
N ASN A 112 23.63 -11.98 4.64
CA ASN A 112 23.34 -12.00 6.08
C ASN A 112 22.69 -10.70 6.53
N GLU A 113 23.19 -9.54 6.08
CA GLU A 113 22.59 -8.24 6.37
C GLU A 113 21.18 -8.12 5.80
N PHE A 114 21.00 -8.55 4.55
CA PHE A 114 19.69 -8.56 3.89
C PHE A 114 18.66 -9.41 4.64
N LYS A 115 19.05 -10.59 5.12
CA LYS A 115 18.17 -11.49 5.90
C LYS A 115 17.96 -11.02 7.33
N ALA A 116 18.96 -10.40 7.94
CA ALA A 116 18.89 -9.91 9.32
C ALA A 116 17.95 -8.71 9.47
N LYS A 117 17.81 -7.89 8.42
CA LYS A 117 16.93 -6.72 8.45
C LYS A 117 15.47 -7.16 8.58
N LYS A 118 14.83 -6.81 9.69
CA LYS A 118 13.41 -7.08 9.91
C LYS A 118 12.56 -6.01 9.23
N PRO A 119 11.38 -6.37 8.70
CA PRO A 119 10.43 -5.40 8.17
C PRO A 119 9.80 -4.65 9.36
N LEU A 120 9.66 -3.34 9.24
CA LEU A 120 9.07 -2.50 10.29
C LEU A 120 7.58 -2.77 10.53
N LEU A 121 6.88 -3.23 9.49
CA LEU A 121 5.47 -3.56 9.56
C LEU A 121 5.29 -5.03 9.90
N LEU A 122 5.46 -5.36 11.17
CA LEU A 122 5.30 -6.73 11.66
C LEU A 122 3.85 -7.23 11.57
N ASN A 123 2.81 -6.38 11.50
CA ASN A 123 1.45 -6.85 11.79
C ASN A 123 0.26 -6.37 10.94
N LYS A 124 0.36 -5.35 10.07
CA LYS A 124 -0.79 -4.93 9.24
C LYS A 124 -0.38 -4.39 7.87
N ARG A 125 -1.05 -4.87 6.82
CA ARG A 125 -0.98 -4.26 5.49
C ARG A 125 -1.75 -2.93 5.52
N PRO A 126 -1.29 -1.90 4.78
CA PRO A 126 -2.06 -0.69 4.60
C PRO A 126 -3.46 -0.98 4.05
N GLU A 127 -4.52 -0.66 4.76
CA GLU A 127 -5.88 -0.71 4.19
C GLU A 127 -6.25 0.66 3.62
N LYS A 128 -7.11 0.68 2.60
CA LYS A 128 -7.57 1.93 1.99
C LYS A 128 -8.35 2.77 3.00
N GLY A 129 -8.18 4.08 2.97
CA GLY A 129 -8.91 5.00 3.84
C GLY A 129 -8.51 5.02 5.31
N ASN A 130 -7.46 4.28 5.70
CA ASN A 130 -7.05 4.16 7.09
C ASN A 130 -5.77 4.96 7.39
N VAL A 131 -5.72 5.57 8.57
CA VAL A 131 -4.47 6.11 9.15
C VAL A 131 -3.63 4.93 9.64
N ILE A 132 -2.36 4.89 9.24
CA ILE A 132 -1.42 3.86 9.66
C ILE A 132 -0.40 4.48 10.60
N ILE A 133 -0.25 3.86 11.76
CA ILE A 133 0.79 4.18 12.72
C ILE A 133 1.79 3.04 12.69
N THR A 134 3.04 3.36 12.32
CA THR A 134 4.16 2.42 12.36
C THR A 134 5.03 2.77 13.54
N SER A 135 5.14 1.86 14.51
CA SER A 135 6.09 2.00 15.62
C SER A 135 7.38 1.29 15.26
N LEU A 136 8.51 1.99 15.41
CA LEU A 136 9.83 1.36 15.29
C LEU A 136 10.07 0.47 16.52
N PRO A 137 10.67 -0.73 16.36
CA PRO A 137 11.09 -1.55 17.49
C PRO A 137 12.04 -0.79 18.42
N GLU A 138 12.02 -1.13 19.71
CA GLU A 138 13.01 -0.60 20.66
C GLU A 138 14.44 -0.99 20.21
N GLY A 139 15.35 -0.02 20.21
CA GLY A 139 16.73 -0.23 19.73
C GLY A 139 16.85 -0.42 18.22
N PHE A 140 15.86 0.02 17.42
CA PHE A 140 15.98 0.01 15.97
C PHE A 140 17.10 0.95 15.50
N ASP A 141 18.20 0.36 15.02
CA ASP A 141 19.36 1.04 14.45
C ASP A 141 19.43 0.77 12.95
N GLY A 142 18.52 1.40 12.21
CA GLY A 142 18.41 1.14 10.78
C GLY A 142 17.83 2.31 10.01
N GLU A 143 18.09 2.27 8.71
CA GLU A 143 17.52 3.24 7.78
C GLU A 143 16.12 2.82 7.32
N ILE A 144 15.29 3.84 7.07
CA ILE A 144 13.89 3.68 6.69
C ILE A 144 13.57 4.56 5.47
N MET A 145 12.60 4.11 4.67
CA MET A 145 12.08 4.88 3.54
C MET A 145 10.56 4.86 3.57
N ALA A 146 9.93 6.01 3.33
CA ALA A 146 8.49 6.10 3.15
C ALA A 146 8.18 6.05 1.66
N LEU A 147 7.41 5.04 1.23
CA LEU A 147 6.95 4.92 -0.14
C LEU A 147 5.46 5.28 -0.25
N PRO A 148 5.04 5.95 -1.34
CA PRO A 148 3.64 6.20 -1.61
C PRO A 148 2.82 4.92 -1.58
N GLY A 149 1.58 5.00 -1.10
CA GLY A 149 0.68 3.86 -1.10
C GLY A 149 0.27 3.49 -2.53
N SER A 150 0.41 2.22 -2.88
CA SER A 150 0.00 1.67 -4.17
C SER A 150 -0.55 0.26 -3.99
N ASP A 151 -1.34 -0.23 -4.95
CA ASP A 151 -1.82 -1.61 -4.94
C ASP A 151 -0.65 -2.62 -4.92
N VAL A 152 0.42 -2.29 -5.64
CA VAL A 152 1.65 -3.08 -5.71
C VAL A 152 2.29 -3.21 -4.32
N LEU A 153 2.45 -2.09 -3.61
CA LEU A 153 3.05 -2.07 -2.28
C LEU A 153 2.12 -2.68 -1.21
N HIS A 154 0.80 -2.57 -1.39
CA HIS A 154 -0.19 -3.23 -0.57
C HIS A 154 -0.13 -4.76 -0.70
N ALA A 155 0.05 -5.28 -1.91
CA ALA A 155 0.13 -6.70 -2.19
C ALA A 155 1.37 -7.38 -1.55
N CYS A 156 2.44 -6.60 -1.32
CA CYS A 156 3.67 -7.09 -0.72
C CYS A 156 3.48 -7.52 0.75
N ARG A 157 3.90 -8.75 1.05
CA ARG A 157 3.84 -9.36 2.39
C ARG A 157 5.05 -8.98 3.22
N ASP A 158 6.24 -9.12 2.65
CA ASP A 158 7.51 -8.82 3.30
C ASP A 158 8.40 -7.94 2.39
N PRO A 159 7.96 -6.68 2.14
CA PRO A 159 8.73 -5.74 1.36
C PRO A 159 9.92 -5.18 2.14
N ILE A 160 11.04 -5.02 1.43
CA ILE A 160 12.25 -4.36 1.88
C ILE A 160 12.83 -3.52 0.75
N VAL A 161 13.55 -2.45 1.09
CA VAL A 161 14.21 -1.59 0.09
C VAL A 161 15.69 -1.97 -0.02
N ILE A 162 16.20 -2.08 -1.26
CA ILE A 162 17.63 -2.13 -1.57
C ILE A 162 17.97 -0.85 -2.33
N LEU A 163 19.08 -0.20 -1.98
CA LEU A 163 19.62 0.91 -2.77
C LEU A 163 20.66 0.35 -3.73
N ALA A 164 20.70 0.82 -4.97
CA ALA A 164 21.69 0.39 -5.95
C ALA A 164 21.98 1.51 -6.94
N ASP A 165 23.24 1.62 -7.37
CA ASP A 165 23.58 2.37 -8.58
C ASP A 165 23.06 1.62 -9.81
N VAL A 166 22.64 2.35 -10.85
CA VAL A 166 22.07 1.74 -12.07
C VAL A 166 23.03 0.77 -12.73
N GLY A 167 24.33 1.11 -12.78
CA GLY A 167 25.37 0.24 -13.35
C GLY A 167 25.50 -1.13 -12.68
N GLU A 168 25.02 -1.28 -11.44
CA GLU A 168 25.07 -2.55 -10.70
C GLU A 168 23.85 -3.44 -10.95
N ILE A 169 22.80 -2.91 -11.58
CA ILE A 169 21.61 -3.67 -11.91
C ILE A 169 21.84 -4.39 -13.24
N SER A 170 22.04 -5.70 -13.17
CA SER A 170 22.38 -6.50 -14.35
C SER A 170 21.20 -6.62 -15.31
N ALA A 171 21.52 -6.55 -16.61
CA ALA A 171 20.57 -6.73 -17.72
C ALA A 171 19.47 -5.66 -17.82
N VAL A 172 19.77 -4.42 -17.41
CA VAL A 172 18.90 -3.29 -17.66
C VAL A 172 19.55 -2.27 -18.58
N GLU A 173 18.99 -2.10 -19.77
CA GLU A 173 19.14 -0.87 -20.53
C GLU A 173 18.10 0.12 -19.99
N LEU A 174 18.37 0.72 -18.82
CA LEU A 174 17.52 1.82 -18.36
C LEU A 174 17.89 3.07 -19.15
N PRO A 175 16.92 3.86 -19.62
CA PRO A 175 17.17 5.13 -20.29
C PRO A 175 17.47 6.23 -19.25
N ILE A 176 18.31 5.92 -18.27
CA ILE A 176 18.82 6.80 -17.21
C ILE A 176 20.34 6.65 -17.17
N THR A 177 21.03 7.68 -16.66
CA THR A 177 22.49 7.65 -16.58
C THR A 177 22.96 6.60 -15.57
N GLU A 178 24.10 5.94 -15.86
CA GLU A 178 24.66 4.86 -15.02
C GLU A 178 24.97 5.30 -13.58
N ASP A 179 25.19 6.61 -13.37
CA ASP A 179 25.48 7.22 -12.07
C ASP A 179 24.23 7.51 -11.21
N GLU A 180 23.03 7.15 -11.68
CA GLU A 180 21.82 7.35 -10.87
C GLU A 180 21.68 6.29 -9.78
N ASN A 181 21.13 6.73 -8.64
CA ASN A 181 20.76 5.84 -7.56
C ASN A 181 19.29 5.41 -7.71
N VAL A 182 19.05 4.11 -7.56
CA VAL A 182 17.73 3.50 -7.63
C VAL A 182 17.37 2.90 -6.28
N ALA A 183 16.19 3.22 -5.77
CA ALA A 183 15.58 2.51 -4.65
C ALA A 183 14.71 1.38 -5.17
N LEU A 184 15.10 0.14 -4.92
CA LEU A 184 14.44 -1.06 -5.40
C LEU A 184 13.56 -1.66 -4.29
N LEU A 185 12.27 -1.78 -4.55
CA LEU A 185 11.36 -2.51 -3.68
C LEU A 185 11.47 -4.01 -3.95
N VAL A 186 11.85 -4.78 -2.94
CA VAL A 186 12.03 -6.23 -3.03
C VAL A 186 11.04 -6.94 -2.10
N GLU A 187 10.25 -7.85 -2.65
CA GLU A 187 9.44 -8.79 -1.88
C GLU A 187 10.28 -10.03 -1.57
N ARG A 188 10.51 -10.31 -0.28
CA ARG A 188 11.36 -11.44 0.14
C ARG A 188 10.66 -12.80 0.13
N ASN A 189 9.33 -12.82 0.20
CA ASN A 189 8.57 -14.06 0.33
C ASN A 189 8.30 -14.73 -1.02
N VAL A 190 9.38 -14.99 -1.76
CA VAL A 190 9.37 -15.54 -3.11
C VAL A 190 9.90 -16.97 -3.06
N THR A 191 9.16 -17.89 -3.64
CA THR A 191 9.57 -19.29 -3.76
C THR A 191 10.03 -19.57 -5.19
N ARG A 192 10.76 -20.66 -5.36
CA ARG A 192 11.14 -21.19 -6.69
C ARG A 192 9.94 -21.36 -7.62
N GLU A 193 8.79 -21.75 -7.07
CA GLU A 193 7.54 -21.91 -7.82
C GLU A 193 6.97 -20.59 -8.35
N THR A 194 7.35 -19.47 -7.72
CA THR A 194 6.96 -18.12 -8.14
C THR A 194 7.99 -17.44 -9.05
N PHE A 195 9.07 -18.13 -9.40
CA PHE A 195 10.02 -17.63 -10.39
C PHE A 195 9.34 -17.48 -11.75
N ASN A 196 9.56 -16.32 -12.36
CA ASN A 196 9.24 -16.01 -13.74
C ASN A 196 10.47 -15.37 -14.40
N ASN A 197 10.66 -15.62 -15.68
CA ASN A 197 11.76 -15.06 -16.47
C ASN A 197 11.43 -13.68 -17.07
N LYS A 198 10.49 -12.94 -16.49
CA LYS A 198 10.08 -11.60 -16.92
C LYS A 198 10.26 -10.55 -15.81
N SER A 199 10.77 -10.95 -14.66
CA SER A 199 10.92 -10.09 -13.49
C SER A 199 12.38 -10.01 -13.07
N PHE A 200 12.71 -8.92 -12.40
CA PHE A 200 13.99 -8.74 -11.74
C PHE A 200 13.98 -9.40 -10.36
N TYR A 201 15.15 -9.86 -9.91
CA TYR A 201 15.29 -10.50 -8.61
C TYR A 201 16.55 -10.01 -7.90
N ALA A 202 16.52 -10.12 -6.58
CA ALA A 202 17.70 -10.08 -5.74
C ALA A 202 18.22 -11.51 -5.57
N TRP A 203 19.50 -11.71 -5.85
CA TRP A 203 20.19 -12.99 -5.84
C TRP A 203 21.29 -12.98 -4.79
N ASP A 204 21.36 -14.03 -3.99
CA ASP A 204 22.54 -14.36 -3.20
C ASP A 204 23.54 -15.07 -4.11
N VAL A 205 24.65 -14.40 -4.42
CA VAL A 205 25.76 -14.92 -5.21
C VAL A 205 26.99 -14.93 -4.31
N GLN A 206 27.36 -16.11 -3.82
CA GLN A 206 28.52 -16.31 -2.94
C GLN A 206 28.49 -15.42 -1.68
N GLY A 207 27.31 -15.21 -1.08
CA GLY A 207 27.13 -14.43 0.14
C GLY A 207 26.94 -12.93 -0.08
N GLN A 208 26.93 -12.47 -1.33
CA GLN A 208 26.69 -11.08 -1.72
C GLN A 208 25.37 -10.96 -2.46
N ILE A 209 24.64 -9.88 -2.21
CA ILE A 209 23.42 -9.57 -2.94
C ILE A 209 23.76 -8.91 -4.27
N LYS A 210 23.24 -9.50 -5.35
CA LYS A 210 23.21 -8.90 -6.69
C LYS A 210 21.78 -8.72 -7.15
N VAL A 211 21.53 -7.68 -7.93
CA VAL A 211 20.20 -7.45 -8.52
C VAL A 211 20.30 -7.62 -10.02
N GLY A 212 19.36 -8.38 -10.57
CA GLY A 212 19.32 -8.58 -12.01
C GLY A 212 18.20 -9.48 -12.48
N TRP A 213 18.03 -9.47 -13.79
CA TRP A 213 17.19 -10.41 -14.51
C TRP A 213 18.03 -11.57 -15.06
N VAL A 214 17.42 -12.75 -15.17
CA VAL A 214 18.03 -13.95 -15.75
C VAL A 214 17.02 -14.68 -16.63
N GLU A 215 17.48 -15.24 -17.75
CA GLU A 215 16.64 -15.97 -18.71
C GLU A 215 16.08 -17.27 -18.13
N SER A 216 16.87 -17.94 -17.30
CA SER A 216 16.52 -19.20 -16.65
C SER A 216 17.01 -19.17 -15.20
N GLU A 217 16.29 -19.88 -14.33
CA GLU A 217 16.65 -19.96 -12.92
C GLU A 217 18.05 -20.60 -12.78
N PRO A 218 19.01 -19.91 -12.14
CA PRO A 218 20.36 -20.45 -11.95
C PRO A 218 20.37 -21.70 -11.08
N ASP A 219 21.45 -22.47 -11.15
CA ASP A 219 21.67 -23.56 -10.20
C ASP A 219 21.82 -22.98 -8.78
N PRO A 220 21.15 -23.55 -7.75
CA PRO A 220 21.26 -23.06 -6.37
C PRO A 220 22.68 -23.03 -5.79
N SER A 221 23.63 -23.77 -6.37
CA SER A 221 25.05 -23.70 -6.03
C SER A 221 25.75 -22.43 -6.54
N GLN A 222 25.19 -21.77 -7.55
CA GLN A 222 25.72 -20.55 -8.16
C GLN A 222 25.02 -19.31 -7.64
N ALA A 223 23.70 -19.33 -7.57
CA ALA A 223 22.90 -18.22 -7.08
C ALA A 223 21.58 -18.70 -6.47
N ILE A 224 21.15 -18.04 -5.40
CA ILE A 224 19.87 -18.33 -4.74
C ILE A 224 18.99 -17.08 -4.81
N CYS A 225 17.77 -17.21 -5.31
CA CYS A 225 16.80 -16.12 -5.27
C CYS A 225 16.43 -15.81 -3.81
N VAL A 226 16.65 -14.56 -3.38
CA VAL A 226 16.31 -14.08 -2.03
C VAL A 226 15.12 -13.12 -2.03
N GLY A 227 14.67 -12.68 -3.21
CA GLY A 227 13.49 -11.85 -3.35
C GLY A 227 13.26 -11.39 -4.78
N ARG A 228 12.04 -10.96 -5.07
CA ARG A 228 11.65 -10.42 -6.38
C ARG A 228 11.61 -8.90 -6.28
N VAL A 229 12.26 -8.23 -7.22
CA VAL A 229 12.15 -6.78 -7.40
C VAL A 229 10.77 -6.50 -7.98
N VAL A 230 9.99 -5.69 -7.26
CA VAL A 230 8.61 -5.37 -7.61
C VAL A 230 8.55 -4.11 -8.45
N TYR A 231 9.29 -3.06 -8.05
CA TYR A 231 9.56 -1.87 -8.87
C TYR A 231 10.80 -1.14 -8.35
N GLY A 232 11.35 -0.25 -9.18
CA GLY A 232 12.42 0.68 -8.82
C GLY A 232 11.93 2.12 -8.82
N MET A 233 12.50 2.95 -7.98
CA MET A 233 12.27 4.40 -7.94
C MET A 233 13.57 5.13 -8.20
N VAL A 234 13.50 6.14 -9.06
CA VAL A 234 14.61 7.03 -9.39
C VAL A 234 14.23 8.46 -9.02
N GLU A 235 15.22 9.27 -8.72
CA GLU A 235 14.99 10.70 -8.49
C GLU A 235 14.50 11.36 -9.78
N ILE A 236 13.41 12.14 -9.70
CA ILE A 236 12.91 12.90 -10.85
C ILE A 236 13.82 14.09 -11.10
N LYS A 237 14.81 13.93 -11.97
CA LYS A 237 15.61 15.04 -12.50
C LYS A 237 14.88 15.73 -13.66
N PRO A 238 15.01 17.06 -13.82
CA PRO A 238 14.38 17.79 -14.92
C PRO A 238 14.71 17.24 -16.32
N GLU A 239 15.89 16.65 -16.47
CA GLU A 239 16.41 16.05 -17.70
C GLU A 239 15.66 14.75 -18.07
N LEU A 240 15.25 13.95 -17.06
CA LEU A 240 14.51 12.70 -17.23
C LEU A 240 13.03 12.91 -17.56
N ARG A 241 12.49 14.13 -17.38
CA ARG A 241 11.07 14.43 -17.71
C ARG A 241 10.78 14.40 -19.21
N LYS A 242 11.79 14.37 -20.07
CA LYS A 242 11.64 14.42 -21.53
C LYS A 242 11.60 13.05 -22.21
N THR A 243 12.05 11.99 -21.54
CA THR A 243 12.06 10.63 -22.07
C THR A 243 10.87 9.84 -21.51
N LYS A 244 9.85 9.65 -22.35
CA LYS A 244 8.59 8.94 -22.01
C LYS A 244 8.75 7.44 -21.72
N SER A 245 9.95 6.88 -21.77
CA SER A 245 10.17 5.42 -21.73
C SER A 245 10.42 4.82 -20.35
N CYS A 246 10.42 5.61 -19.26
CA CYS A 246 10.64 5.11 -17.89
C CYS A 246 9.37 4.84 -17.09
N TRP A 247 8.19 5.05 -17.66
CA TRP A 247 6.93 5.00 -16.91
C TRP A 247 6.17 3.74 -17.27
N GLU A 248 6.06 2.83 -16.28
CA GLU A 248 5.12 1.70 -16.20
C GLU A 248 4.66 1.18 -17.56
N GLU A 249 5.48 0.35 -18.21
CA GLU A 249 4.94 -0.54 -19.25
C GLU A 249 3.95 -1.50 -18.58
N GLU A 250 2.67 -1.12 -18.62
CA GLU A 250 1.42 -1.91 -18.60
C GLU A 250 1.51 -3.41 -18.23
N ASN A 251 2.15 -3.76 -17.11
CA ASN A 251 2.00 -5.08 -16.47
C ASN A 251 0.97 -5.02 -15.33
N GLU A 252 -0.05 -4.15 -15.47
CA GLU A 252 -1.30 -4.22 -14.72
C GLU A 252 -2.15 -5.40 -15.19
N THR A 253 -1.66 -6.63 -15.01
CA THR A 253 -2.51 -7.80 -14.89
C THR A 253 -1.88 -8.77 -13.89
N TYR A 254 -2.01 -8.44 -12.61
CA TYR A 254 -1.98 -9.46 -11.57
C TYR A 254 -3.26 -10.31 -11.75
N SER A 255 -3.11 -11.44 -12.44
CA SER A 255 -4.13 -12.50 -12.52
C SER A 255 -3.84 -13.62 -11.53
#